data_AF-A0A1H5MID1-F1
#
_entry.id   AF-A0A1H5MID1-F1
#
_cell.length_a   1.000
_cell.length_b   1.000
_cell.length_c   1.000
_cell.angle_alpha   90.00
_cell.angle_beta   90.00
_cell.angle_gamma   90.00
#
_symmetry.space_group_name_H-M   'P 1'
#
loop_
_entity.id
_entity.type
_entity.pdbx_description
1 polymer ?
#
loop_
_entity_poly.entity_id
_entity_poly.type
_entity_poly.pdbx_seq_one_letter_code
_entity_poly.pdbx_strand_id
1 'polypeptide(L)'
;MHPSTRTAVVTGSDSPMGRAVALALADDGFDVGLAYAADRDSAESTAADVRTRSVRAAVQRMDLADLPDSAAAVDEFARELGGIGVLVSCPGSTAVECIQRAVRYMIASGGGGRIVNITTASSGLGGLTGLLAAELARYSITVNSVVVPAAEPDFACPGRDDGEVAAVASYLTAPAGMFVTGAAYVVDGARIAMIPHSLTETGTRRPPHRANRIRSYTGRWAPTRWTR
;
A
#
# COMPACT_ATOMS: atom_id res chain seq x y z
N MET A 1 10.23 17.13 -2.81
CA MET A 1 10.74 15.76 -2.60
C MET A 1 12.10 15.66 -3.28
N HIS A 2 13.07 14.98 -2.66
CA HIS A 2 14.34 14.64 -3.31
C HIS A 2 14.05 13.74 -4.53
N PRO A 3 14.81 13.77 -5.64
CA PRO A 3 14.49 12.99 -6.84
C PRO A 3 14.34 11.48 -6.56
N SER A 4 15.20 10.91 -5.70
CA SER A 4 15.12 9.51 -5.25
C SER A 4 13.87 9.17 -4.45
N THR A 5 13.23 10.17 -3.82
CA THR A 5 12.00 9.99 -3.04
C THR A 5 10.75 9.91 -3.91
N ARG A 6 10.89 10.08 -5.23
CA ARG A 6 9.78 10.07 -6.20
C ARG A 6 9.54 8.68 -6.83
N THR A 7 10.35 7.68 -6.52
CA THR A 7 10.16 6.31 -7.01
C THR A 7 9.44 5.46 -5.98
N ALA A 8 8.36 4.79 -6.40
CA ALA A 8 7.62 3.83 -5.61
C ALA A 8 7.66 2.43 -6.22
N VAL A 9 7.93 1.43 -5.40
CA VAL A 9 7.86 0.01 -5.80
C VAL A 9 6.64 -0.63 -5.16
N VAL A 10 5.81 -1.29 -5.96
CA VAL A 10 4.64 -2.05 -5.50
C VAL A 10 4.87 -3.53 -5.77
N THR A 11 4.91 -4.35 -4.73
CA THR A 11 4.97 -5.82 -4.85
C THR A 11 3.56 -6.41 -4.91
N GLY A 12 3.38 -7.48 -5.67
CA GLY A 12 2.05 -8.07 -5.91
C GLY A 12 1.19 -7.22 -6.85
N SER A 13 1.83 -6.53 -7.81
CA SER A 13 1.20 -5.62 -8.77
C SER A 13 0.27 -6.30 -9.79
N ASP A 14 0.33 -7.63 -9.88
CA ASP A 14 -0.56 -8.52 -10.64
C ASP A 14 -1.89 -8.79 -9.93
N SER A 15 -2.11 -8.23 -8.73
CA SER A 15 -3.39 -8.31 -8.00
C SER A 15 -4.25 -7.05 -8.18
N PRO A 16 -5.60 -7.12 -8.02
CA PRO A 16 -6.47 -5.95 -8.04
C PRO A 16 -6.05 -4.83 -7.06
N MET A 17 -5.58 -5.22 -5.88
CA MET A 17 -5.13 -4.29 -4.85
C MET A 17 -3.77 -3.68 -5.19
N GLY A 18 -2.82 -4.48 -5.70
CA GLY A 18 -1.54 -3.96 -6.19
C GLY A 18 -1.73 -2.97 -7.33
N ARG A 19 -2.65 -3.26 -8.26
CA ARG A 19 -3.06 -2.33 -9.31
C ARG A 19 -3.64 -1.04 -8.75
N ALA A 20 -4.62 -1.10 -7.83
CA ALA A 20 -5.24 0.09 -7.25
C ALA A 20 -4.20 0.99 -6.55
N VAL A 21 -3.28 0.40 -5.78
CA VAL A 21 -2.17 1.10 -5.13
C VAL A 21 -1.23 1.73 -6.14
N ALA A 22 -0.82 0.99 -7.17
CA ALA A 22 0.08 1.51 -8.20
C ALA A 22 -0.52 2.71 -8.95
N LEU A 23 -1.80 2.65 -9.28
CA LEU A 23 -2.50 3.76 -9.92
C LEU A 23 -2.62 4.98 -9.00
N ALA A 24 -2.92 4.79 -7.71
CA ALA A 24 -2.97 5.89 -6.74
C ALA A 24 -1.60 6.57 -6.57
N LEU A 25 -0.51 5.80 -6.49
CA LEU A 25 0.84 6.35 -6.41
C LEU A 25 1.23 7.07 -7.71
N ALA A 26 0.83 6.56 -8.86
CA ALA A 26 1.03 7.24 -10.13
C ALA A 26 0.25 8.56 -10.20
N ASP A 27 -0.99 8.61 -9.67
CA ASP A 27 -1.80 9.83 -9.56
C ASP A 27 -1.16 10.86 -8.61
N ASP A 28 -0.45 10.40 -7.58
CA ASP A 28 0.38 11.23 -6.69
C ASP A 28 1.71 11.70 -7.34
N GLY A 29 2.00 11.24 -8.57
CA GLY A 29 3.14 11.65 -9.37
C GLY A 29 4.42 10.86 -9.12
N PHE A 30 4.34 9.67 -8.53
CA PHE A 30 5.48 8.76 -8.38
C PHE A 30 5.79 8.02 -9.70
N ASP A 31 7.07 7.80 -9.96
CA ASP A 31 7.49 6.76 -10.93
C ASP A 31 7.31 5.38 -10.26
N VAL A 32 6.69 4.42 -10.95
CA VAL A 32 6.23 3.18 -10.31
C VAL A 32 6.96 1.93 -10.85
N GLY A 33 7.63 1.20 -9.96
CA GLY A 33 8.11 -0.16 -10.19
C GLY A 33 7.04 -1.18 -9.82
N LEU A 34 6.68 -2.06 -10.76
CA LEU A 34 5.61 -3.05 -10.64
C LEU A 34 6.25 -4.44 -10.55
N ALA A 35 6.32 -4.97 -9.32
CA ALA A 35 6.80 -6.33 -9.09
C ALA A 35 5.61 -7.31 -9.14
N TYR A 36 5.68 -8.29 -10.03
CA TYR A 36 4.64 -9.32 -10.22
C TYR A 36 5.20 -10.71 -9.93
N ALA A 37 4.36 -11.64 -9.47
CA ALA A 37 4.81 -13.00 -9.17
C ALA A 37 4.58 -13.93 -10.39
N ALA A 38 3.32 -14.04 -10.82
CA ALA A 38 2.91 -15.05 -11.79
C ALA A 38 2.38 -14.44 -13.09
N ASP A 39 1.57 -13.38 -13.01
CA ASP A 39 0.85 -12.83 -14.16
C ASP A 39 1.51 -11.56 -14.68
N ARG A 40 2.40 -11.74 -15.66
CA ARG A 40 3.09 -10.62 -16.34
C ARG A 40 2.13 -9.72 -17.09
N ASP A 41 1.13 -10.27 -17.75
CA ASP A 41 0.24 -9.51 -18.64
C ASP A 41 -0.64 -8.55 -17.81
N SER A 42 -1.11 -8.99 -16.65
CA SER A 42 -1.81 -8.12 -15.69
C SER A 42 -0.92 -6.99 -15.17
N ALA A 43 0.36 -7.26 -14.90
CA ALA A 43 1.31 -6.25 -14.47
C ALA A 43 1.66 -5.25 -15.58
N GLU A 44 1.85 -5.70 -16.82
CA GLU A 44 2.10 -4.83 -17.99
C GLU A 44 0.88 -3.98 -18.33
N SER A 45 -0.33 -4.53 -18.21
CA SER A 45 -1.58 -3.78 -18.34
C SER A 45 -1.65 -2.65 -17.31
N THR A 46 -1.31 -2.94 -16.04
CA THR A 46 -1.20 -1.93 -15.00
C THR A 46 -0.11 -0.91 -15.29
N ALA A 47 1.04 -1.32 -15.84
CA ALA A 47 2.11 -0.41 -16.25
C ALA A 47 1.67 0.54 -17.37
N ALA A 48 0.88 0.05 -18.33
CA ALA A 48 0.30 0.89 -19.38
C ALA A 48 -0.58 1.98 -18.78
N ASP A 49 -1.46 1.65 -17.84
CA ASP A 49 -2.33 2.61 -17.15
C ASP A 49 -1.55 3.58 -16.24
N VAL A 50 -0.46 3.13 -15.61
CA VAL A 50 0.44 4.04 -14.88
C VAL A 50 1.06 5.06 -15.84
N ARG A 51 1.54 4.62 -17.00
CA ARG A 51 2.18 5.51 -17.99
C ARG A 51 1.22 6.58 -18.53
N THR A 52 -0.10 6.33 -18.57
CA THR A 52 -1.07 7.38 -18.97
C THR A 52 -1.14 8.56 -18.01
N ARG A 53 -0.55 8.45 -16.81
CA ARG A 53 -0.49 9.52 -15.78
C ARG A 53 0.76 10.40 -15.89
N SER A 54 1.48 10.32 -17.01
CA SER A 54 2.72 11.09 -17.26
C SER A 54 3.87 10.78 -16.28
N VAL A 55 3.90 9.57 -15.75
CA VAL A 55 4.98 9.02 -14.91
C VAL A 55 5.59 7.79 -15.57
N ARG A 56 6.78 7.39 -15.13
CA ARG A 56 7.46 6.18 -15.64
C ARG A 56 6.91 4.94 -14.95
N ALA A 57 6.92 3.82 -15.68
CA ALA A 57 6.61 2.52 -15.13
C ALA A 57 7.61 1.47 -15.60
N ALA A 58 8.17 0.72 -14.65
CA ALA A 58 9.04 -0.42 -14.89
C ALA A 58 8.36 -1.69 -14.35
N VAL A 59 8.54 -2.83 -15.01
CA VAL A 59 7.91 -4.10 -14.63
C VAL A 59 9.00 -5.13 -14.44
N GLN A 60 9.01 -5.83 -13.29
CA GLN A 60 9.94 -6.92 -13.03
C GLN A 60 9.24 -8.10 -12.37
N ARG A 61 9.71 -9.32 -12.69
CA ARG A 61 9.24 -10.53 -12.01
C ARG A 61 9.88 -10.60 -10.62
N MET A 62 9.06 -10.88 -9.62
CA MET A 62 9.47 -11.09 -8.24
C MET A 62 8.59 -12.17 -7.60
N ASP A 63 8.99 -13.43 -7.75
CA ASP A 63 8.34 -14.57 -7.11
C ASP A 63 8.96 -14.83 -5.74
N LEU A 64 8.13 -14.93 -4.69
CA LEU A 64 8.63 -15.20 -3.34
C LEU A 64 9.21 -16.62 -3.20
N ALA A 65 8.83 -17.55 -4.08
CA ALA A 65 9.42 -18.90 -4.12
C ALA A 65 10.90 -18.89 -4.53
N ASP A 66 11.34 -17.83 -5.23
CA ASP A 66 12.69 -17.68 -5.80
C ASP A 66 13.58 -16.76 -4.93
N LEU A 67 13.23 -16.51 -3.67
CA LEU A 67 14.05 -15.71 -2.76
C LEU A 67 15.34 -16.45 -2.34
N PRO A 68 16.47 -15.73 -2.17
CA PRO A 68 16.61 -14.27 -2.16
C PRO A 68 16.88 -13.63 -3.53
N ASP A 69 16.94 -14.43 -4.60
CA ASP A 69 17.38 -13.99 -5.94
C ASP A 69 16.36 -13.06 -6.59
N SER A 70 15.07 -13.40 -6.51
CA SER A 70 13.99 -12.58 -7.10
C SER A 70 13.91 -11.16 -6.52
N ALA A 71 14.38 -10.95 -5.30
CA ALA A 71 14.44 -9.62 -4.70
C ALA A 71 15.44 -8.67 -5.39
N ALA A 72 16.30 -9.16 -6.31
CA ALA A 72 17.11 -8.33 -7.19
C ALA A 72 16.27 -7.40 -8.09
N ALA A 73 14.98 -7.71 -8.30
CA ALA A 73 14.03 -6.80 -8.97
C ALA A 73 14.01 -5.40 -8.33
N VAL A 74 14.21 -5.30 -7.01
CA VAL A 74 14.32 -4.02 -6.29
C VAL A 74 15.53 -3.22 -6.78
N ASP A 75 16.68 -3.88 -6.97
CA ASP A 75 17.90 -3.24 -7.49
C ASP A 75 17.71 -2.77 -8.95
N GLU A 76 16.97 -3.55 -9.76
CA GLU A 76 16.64 -3.20 -11.14
C GLU A 76 15.73 -1.97 -11.22
N PHE A 77 14.69 -1.89 -10.37
CA PHE A 77 13.86 -0.70 -10.27
C PHE A 77 14.67 0.53 -9.87
N ALA A 78 15.58 0.40 -8.89
CA ALA A 78 16.44 1.50 -8.48
C ALA A 78 17.31 2.00 -9.65
N ARG A 79 17.85 1.08 -10.47
CA ARG A 79 18.66 1.41 -11.64
C ARG A 79 17.84 2.08 -12.75
N GLU A 80 16.64 1.58 -13.05
CA GLU A 80 15.80 2.07 -14.14
C GLU A 80 15.08 3.37 -13.79
N LEU A 81 14.57 3.46 -12.56
CA LEU A 81 13.78 4.59 -12.06
C LEU A 81 14.61 5.60 -11.26
N GLY A 82 15.91 5.37 -11.06
CA GLY A 82 16.82 6.36 -10.47
C GLY A 82 16.75 6.49 -8.95
N GLY A 83 16.37 5.41 -8.26
CA GLY A 83 16.32 5.31 -6.80
C GLY A 83 15.05 4.64 -6.28
N ILE A 84 14.92 4.56 -4.96
CA ILE A 84 13.72 4.06 -4.27
C ILE A 84 13.42 4.97 -3.08
N GLY A 85 12.21 5.51 -3.05
CA GLY A 85 11.69 6.33 -1.96
C GLY A 85 10.53 5.68 -1.22
N VAL A 86 9.78 4.83 -1.92
CA VAL A 86 8.57 4.18 -1.41
C VAL A 86 8.60 2.70 -1.74
N LEU A 87 8.27 1.86 -0.77
CA LEU A 87 8.00 0.44 -0.96
C LEU A 87 6.61 0.13 -0.41
N VAL A 88 5.72 -0.41 -1.24
CA VAL A 88 4.43 -0.93 -0.81
C VAL A 88 4.40 -2.43 -1.08
N SER A 89 4.14 -3.22 -0.05
CA SER A 89 4.02 -4.66 -0.16
C SER A 89 2.57 -5.11 -0.04
N CYS A 90 2.02 -5.71 -1.10
CA CYS A 90 0.66 -6.25 -1.06
C CYS A 90 0.61 -7.59 -0.29
N PRO A 91 -0.59 -8.03 0.15
CA PRO A 91 -0.73 -9.30 0.86
C PRO A 91 -0.20 -10.47 0.01
N GLY A 92 0.56 -11.36 0.65
CA GLY A 92 1.21 -12.48 -0.03
C GLY A 92 2.48 -12.13 -0.81
N SER A 93 2.90 -10.86 -0.83
CA SER A 93 4.10 -10.38 -1.54
C SER A 93 5.08 -9.61 -0.66
N THR A 94 4.93 -9.71 0.67
CA THR A 94 5.83 -9.05 1.65
C THR A 94 7.03 -9.94 1.94
N ALA A 95 8.25 -9.43 1.72
CA ALA A 95 9.49 -10.15 2.00
C ALA A 95 10.54 -9.23 2.65
N VAL A 96 11.27 -9.76 3.64
CA VAL A 96 12.28 -9.00 4.40
C VAL A 96 13.43 -8.55 3.50
N GLU A 97 13.84 -9.40 2.56
CA GLU A 97 14.91 -9.14 1.60
C GLU A 97 14.61 -7.93 0.71
N CYS A 98 13.35 -7.75 0.34
CA CYS A 98 12.89 -6.61 -0.46
C CYS A 98 12.97 -5.31 0.35
N ILE A 99 12.51 -5.37 1.61
CA ILE A 99 12.60 -4.24 2.55
C ILE A 99 14.06 -3.86 2.77
N GLN A 100 14.95 -4.82 3.04
CA GLN A 100 16.36 -4.55 3.26
C GLN A 100 17.04 -3.89 2.04
N ARG A 101 16.74 -4.38 0.83
CA ARG A 101 17.24 -3.77 -0.42
C ARG A 101 16.75 -2.33 -0.58
N ALA A 102 15.45 -2.11 -0.43
CA ALA A 102 14.86 -0.76 -0.54
C ALA A 102 15.45 0.21 0.50
N VAL A 103 15.59 -0.24 1.75
CA VAL A 103 16.18 0.56 2.84
C VAL A 103 17.62 0.98 2.52
N ARG A 104 18.43 0.12 1.88
CA ARG A 104 19.79 0.50 1.46
C ARG A 104 19.77 1.72 0.53
N TYR A 105 18.89 1.75 -0.47
CA TYR A 105 18.76 2.91 -1.36
C TYR A 105 18.19 4.14 -0.66
N MET A 106 17.18 3.97 0.20
CA MET A 106 16.59 5.07 0.97
C MET A 106 17.66 5.77 1.83
N ILE A 107 18.45 5.00 2.58
CA ILE A 107 19.55 5.50 3.42
C ILE A 107 20.64 6.14 2.56
N ALA A 108 21.10 5.45 1.50
CA ALA A 108 22.16 5.96 0.64
C ALA A 108 21.79 7.28 -0.05
N SER A 109 20.52 7.48 -0.37
CA SER A 109 20.04 8.72 -0.97
C SER A 109 19.88 9.88 0.01
N GLY A 110 19.89 9.63 1.32
CA GLY A 110 19.74 10.64 2.38
C GLY A 110 18.37 11.33 2.44
N GLY A 111 17.42 10.97 1.58
CA GLY A 111 16.09 11.60 1.48
C GLY A 111 15.02 11.00 2.40
N GLY A 112 15.37 9.96 3.18
CA GLY A 112 14.42 9.14 3.93
C GLY A 112 13.63 8.19 3.02
N GLY A 113 12.48 7.73 3.49
CA GLY A 113 11.65 6.80 2.71
C GLY A 113 10.35 6.40 3.38
N ARG A 114 9.52 5.64 2.68
CA ARG A 114 8.21 5.17 3.15
C ARG A 114 8.07 3.68 2.87
N ILE A 115 7.68 2.92 3.86
CA ILE A 115 7.38 1.49 3.73
C ILE A 115 5.96 1.26 4.21
N VAL A 116 5.13 0.66 3.36
CA VAL A 116 3.74 0.32 3.67
C VAL A 116 3.51 -1.16 3.44
N ASN A 117 3.20 -1.89 4.50
CA ASN A 117 2.90 -3.32 4.44
C ASN A 117 1.38 -3.53 4.46
N ILE A 118 0.80 -3.97 3.36
CA ILE A 118 -0.61 -4.35 3.31
C ILE A 118 -0.73 -5.83 3.67
N THR A 119 -1.53 -6.13 4.69
CA THR A 119 -1.63 -7.47 5.27
C THR A 119 -3.07 -7.87 5.55
N THR A 120 -3.38 -9.16 5.44
CA THR A 120 -4.64 -9.72 5.92
C THR A 120 -4.45 -10.18 7.37
N ALA A 121 -5.24 -9.64 8.31
CA ALA A 121 -5.05 -9.80 9.75
C ALA A 121 -4.67 -11.24 10.20
N SER A 122 -3.41 -11.43 10.61
CA SER A 122 -2.88 -12.46 11.56
C SER A 122 -1.35 -12.64 11.43
N SER A 123 -0.73 -12.21 10.33
CA SER A 123 0.72 -12.34 10.19
C SER A 123 1.42 -11.39 11.18
N GLY A 124 2.45 -11.86 11.91
CA GLY A 124 3.25 -11.10 12.89
C GLY A 124 3.95 -9.83 12.37
N LEU A 125 3.55 -9.32 11.20
CA LEU A 125 3.97 -8.06 10.59
C LEU A 125 3.57 -6.83 11.41
N GLY A 126 2.58 -6.90 12.31
CA GLY A 126 2.37 -5.83 13.29
C GLY A 126 3.60 -5.62 14.18
N GLY A 127 4.25 -6.71 14.59
CA GLY A 127 5.53 -6.68 15.29
C GLY A 127 6.68 -6.20 14.41
N LEU A 128 6.76 -6.69 13.16
CA LEU A 128 7.80 -6.26 12.21
C LEU A 128 7.70 -4.76 11.87
N THR A 129 6.50 -4.25 11.68
CA THR A 129 6.23 -2.83 11.39
C THR A 129 6.71 -1.95 12.54
N GLY A 130 6.39 -2.31 13.79
CA GLY A 130 6.86 -1.58 14.98
C GLY A 130 8.38 -1.62 15.14
N LEU A 131 9.00 -2.79 14.95
CA LEU A 131 10.45 -2.95 15.04
C LEU A 131 11.20 -2.16 13.97
N LEU A 132 10.78 -2.29 12.70
CA LEU A 132 11.38 -1.53 11.61
C LEU A 132 11.16 -0.03 11.78
N ALA A 133 9.98 0.39 12.24
CA ALA A 133 9.71 1.80 12.51
C ALA A 133 10.67 2.37 13.57
N ALA A 134 10.88 1.66 14.68
CA ALA A 134 11.79 2.09 15.73
C ALA A 134 13.24 2.20 15.23
N GLU A 135 13.69 1.21 14.44
CA GLU A 135 15.05 1.17 13.92
C GLU A 135 15.30 2.22 12.82
N LEU A 136 14.33 2.41 11.91
CA LEU A 136 14.50 3.20 10.70
C LEU A 136 14.09 4.67 10.85
N ALA A 137 13.41 5.04 11.95
CA ALA A 137 13.04 6.43 12.23
C ALA A 137 14.24 7.38 12.23
N ARG A 138 15.42 6.93 12.70
CA ARG A 138 16.66 7.73 12.68
C ARG A 138 17.14 8.11 11.27
N TYR A 139 16.67 7.41 10.25
CA TYR A 139 16.96 7.69 8.84
C TYR A 139 15.81 8.42 8.14
N SER A 140 14.80 8.93 8.87
CA SER A 140 13.60 9.54 8.29
C SER A 140 12.81 8.59 7.38
N ILE A 141 12.88 7.30 7.66
CA ILE A 141 12.10 6.27 6.99
C ILE A 141 10.92 5.90 7.89
N THR A 142 9.69 6.04 7.38
CA THR A 142 8.48 5.61 8.10
C THR A 142 8.07 4.22 7.65
N VAL A 143 7.58 3.42 8.59
CA VAL A 143 7.09 2.07 8.32
C VAL A 143 5.72 1.91 8.93
N ASN A 144 4.71 1.62 8.12
CA ASN A 144 3.34 1.44 8.56
C ASN A 144 2.74 0.19 7.92
N SER A 145 1.59 -0.23 8.44
CA SER A 145 0.82 -1.31 7.87
C SER A 145 -0.63 -0.92 7.61
N VAL A 146 -1.20 -1.49 6.55
CA VAL A 146 -2.63 -1.42 6.26
C VAL A 146 -3.19 -2.83 6.40
N VAL A 147 -4.10 -3.01 7.34
CA VAL A 147 -4.70 -4.29 7.67
C VAL A 147 -6.05 -4.39 6.99
N VAL A 148 -6.18 -5.38 6.12
CA VAL A 148 -7.42 -5.70 5.40
C VAL A 148 -7.96 -7.04 5.90
N PRO A 149 -9.26 -7.34 5.73
CA PRO A 149 -9.77 -8.65 6.05
C PRO A 149 -9.22 -9.69 5.07
N ALA A 150 -8.97 -10.90 5.56
CA ALA A 150 -8.71 -12.05 4.69
C ALA A 150 -9.90 -12.24 3.73
N ALA A 151 -9.62 -12.70 2.51
CA ALA A 151 -10.67 -13.09 1.57
C ALA A 151 -11.30 -14.39 2.07
N GLU A 152 -12.24 -14.31 3.02
CA GLU A 152 -13.01 -15.48 3.43
C GLU A 152 -14.16 -15.74 2.43
N PRO A 153 -14.32 -16.99 1.94
CA PRO A 153 -15.30 -17.33 0.91
C PRO A 153 -16.75 -17.06 1.32
N ASP A 154 -17.08 -17.20 2.60
CA ASP A 154 -18.43 -16.95 3.13
C ASP A 154 -18.73 -15.48 3.42
N PHE A 155 -17.70 -14.62 3.30
CA PHE A 155 -17.78 -13.20 3.53
C PHE A 155 -16.98 -12.44 2.45
N ALA A 156 -17.36 -12.63 1.19
CA ALA A 156 -17.07 -11.62 0.17
C ALA A 156 -17.53 -10.27 0.72
N CYS A 157 -16.59 -9.39 1.09
CA CYS A 157 -16.91 -8.12 1.74
C CYS A 157 -17.76 -7.29 0.78
N PRO A 158 -19.06 -7.07 1.08
CA PRO A 158 -19.89 -6.25 0.21
C PRO A 158 -19.35 -4.83 0.26
N GLY A 159 -18.77 -4.36 -0.85
CA GLY A 159 -18.22 -3.01 -0.96
C GLY A 159 -16.74 -2.84 -0.58
N ARG A 160 -15.94 -3.91 -0.46
CA ARG A 160 -14.46 -3.75 -0.42
C ARG A 160 -14.02 -3.11 -1.74
N ASP A 161 -13.67 -1.83 -1.67
CA ASP A 161 -13.05 -1.10 -2.76
C ASP A 161 -11.55 -1.06 -2.49
N ASP A 162 -10.75 -1.70 -3.34
CA ASP A 162 -9.29 -1.62 -3.24
C ASP A 162 -8.80 -0.15 -3.36
N GLY A 163 -9.64 0.75 -3.88
CA GLY A 163 -9.44 2.20 -3.83
C GLY A 163 -9.40 2.79 -2.41
N GLU A 164 -10.15 2.25 -1.45
CA GLU A 164 -10.10 2.71 -0.05
C GLU A 164 -8.76 2.32 0.60
N VAL A 165 -8.28 1.11 0.31
CA VAL A 165 -6.95 0.63 0.75
C VAL A 165 -5.85 1.48 0.11
N ALA A 166 -5.96 1.74 -1.20
CA ALA A 166 -5.02 2.57 -1.94
C ALA A 166 -4.99 4.02 -1.43
N ALA A 167 -6.12 4.58 -1.00
CA ALA A 167 -6.18 5.92 -0.41
C ALA A 167 -5.41 6.00 0.91
N VAL A 168 -5.48 4.98 1.76
CA VAL A 168 -4.67 4.91 2.99
C VAL A 168 -3.19 4.75 2.65
N ALA A 169 -2.84 3.90 1.68
CA ALA A 169 -1.46 3.76 1.23
C ALA A 169 -0.90 5.10 0.70
N SER A 170 -1.65 5.81 -0.14
CA SER A 170 -1.31 7.15 -0.65
C SER A 170 -1.08 8.16 0.49
N TYR A 171 -1.96 8.20 1.49
CA TYR A 171 -1.76 9.06 2.66
C TYR A 171 -0.43 8.76 3.39
N LEU A 172 -0.12 7.47 3.59
CA LEU A 172 1.09 7.04 4.30
C LEU A 172 2.39 7.31 3.51
N THR A 173 2.30 7.41 2.18
CA THR A 173 3.45 7.72 1.32
C THR A 173 3.60 9.22 1.06
N ALA A 174 2.53 9.99 1.22
CA ALA A 174 2.51 11.44 1.06
C ALA A 174 3.28 12.19 2.17
N PRO A 175 3.67 13.46 1.92
CA PRO A 175 4.22 14.33 2.97
C PRO A 175 3.32 14.46 4.20
N ALA A 176 1.99 14.38 4.02
CA ALA A 176 1.03 14.45 5.13
C ALA A 176 1.16 13.27 6.12
N GLY A 177 1.65 12.12 5.67
CA GLY A 177 1.91 10.94 6.50
C GLY A 177 3.32 10.90 7.11
N MET A 178 4.15 11.94 6.92
CA MET A 178 5.58 11.89 7.30
C MET A 178 5.86 11.70 8.79
N PHE A 179 4.89 11.98 9.66
CA PHE A 179 5.00 11.81 11.10
C PHE A 179 4.23 10.59 11.63
N VAL A 180 3.72 9.76 10.72
CA VAL A 180 3.04 8.51 11.04
C VAL A 180 4.01 7.36 10.77
N THR A 181 4.43 6.67 11.82
CA THR A 181 5.31 5.49 11.74
C THR A 181 4.99 4.52 12.86
N GLY A 182 5.17 3.23 12.61
CA GLY A 182 4.83 2.14 13.53
C GLY A 182 3.33 1.85 13.65
N ALA A 183 2.49 2.48 12.82
CA ALA A 183 1.04 2.36 12.91
C ALA A 183 0.49 1.19 12.07
N ALA A 184 -0.64 0.66 12.50
CA ALA A 184 -1.45 -0.32 11.77
C ALA A 184 -2.85 0.25 11.53
N TYR A 185 -3.19 0.51 10.28
CA TYR A 185 -4.48 1.05 9.87
C TYR A 185 -5.40 -0.07 9.40
N VAL A 186 -6.46 -0.34 10.15
CA VAL A 186 -7.47 -1.33 9.76
C VAL A 186 -8.44 -0.70 8.75
N VAL A 187 -8.54 -1.28 7.56
CA VAL A 187 -9.43 -0.85 6.46
C VAL A 187 -10.38 -1.99 6.12
N ASP A 188 -11.48 -2.06 6.86
CA ASP A 188 -12.39 -3.19 6.80
C ASP A 188 -13.86 -2.85 7.10
N GLY A 189 -14.21 -1.57 7.29
CA GLY A 189 -15.55 -1.15 7.70
C GLY A 189 -15.96 -1.62 9.11
N ALA A 190 -15.01 -1.72 10.04
CA ALA A 190 -15.17 -2.19 11.42
C ALA A 190 -15.50 -3.69 11.57
N ARG A 191 -15.13 -4.53 10.59
CA ARG A 191 -15.44 -5.97 10.60
C ARG A 191 -14.61 -6.77 11.60
N ILE A 192 -13.31 -6.53 11.69
CA ILE A 192 -12.38 -7.15 12.64
C ILE A 192 -12.75 -6.76 14.07
N ALA A 193 -13.28 -5.55 14.26
CA ALA A 193 -13.78 -5.06 15.55
C ALA A 193 -15.22 -5.49 15.87
N MET A 194 -15.93 -6.17 14.95
CA MET A 194 -17.29 -6.65 15.23
C MET A 194 -17.24 -7.76 16.28
N ILE A 195 -17.65 -7.41 17.49
CA ILE A 195 -17.98 -8.35 18.55
C ILE A 195 -19.32 -9.00 18.19
N PRO A 196 -19.46 -10.34 18.25
CA PRO A 196 -20.77 -10.98 18.17
C PRO A 196 -21.69 -10.46 19.28
N HIS A 197 -22.58 -9.54 18.90
CA HIS A 197 -23.79 -9.07 19.60
C HIS A 197 -23.65 -8.61 21.06
N SER A 198 -23.68 -7.29 21.28
CA SER A 198 -24.12 -6.71 22.57
C SER A 198 -24.84 -5.35 22.47
N LEU A 199 -24.84 -4.67 21.31
CA LEU A 199 -25.36 -3.29 21.20
C LEU A 199 -26.68 -3.14 20.40
N THR A 200 -27.22 -4.19 19.79
CA THR A 200 -28.45 -4.11 18.96
C THR A 200 -29.49 -5.18 19.28
N GLU A 201 -29.72 -5.43 20.57
CA GLU A 201 -30.82 -6.29 21.05
C GLU A 201 -32.18 -5.55 21.15
N THR A 202 -32.42 -4.55 20.31
CA THR A 202 -33.78 -4.01 20.12
C THR A 202 -34.23 -4.32 18.70
N GLY A 203 -35.08 -5.34 18.61
CA GLY A 203 -35.52 -5.94 17.38
C GLY A 203 -36.09 -4.93 16.38
N THR A 204 -35.44 -4.83 15.23
CA THR A 204 -36.12 -4.58 13.97
C THR A 204 -35.42 -5.38 12.89
N ARG A 205 -36.23 -6.07 12.07
CA ARG A 205 -35.78 -6.81 10.88
C ARG A 205 -34.79 -5.97 10.08
N ARG A 206 -33.67 -6.58 9.66
CA ARG A 206 -32.78 -6.05 8.60
C ARG A 206 -33.65 -5.51 7.45
N PRO A 207 -33.56 -4.23 7.07
CA PRO A 207 -34.21 -3.78 5.84
C PRO A 207 -33.53 -4.47 4.64
N PRO A 208 -34.29 -4.85 3.59
CA PRO A 208 -33.71 -5.47 2.40
C PRO A 208 -32.69 -4.53 1.77
N HIS A 209 -31.53 -5.10 1.40
CA HIS A 209 -30.39 -4.41 0.81
C HIS A 209 -30.80 -3.46 -0.32
N ARG A 210 -30.90 -2.16 -0.02
CA ARG A 210 -30.52 -1.14 -1.00
C ARG A 210 -29.03 -0.96 -0.87
N ALA A 211 -28.29 -1.21 -1.95
CA ALA A 211 -26.89 -0.84 -2.08
C ALA A 211 -26.77 0.68 -1.84
N ASN A 212 -26.54 1.07 -0.59
CA ASN A 212 -25.98 2.37 -0.29
C ASN A 212 -24.54 2.31 -0.80
N ARG A 213 -24.35 2.62 -2.09
CA ARG A 213 -23.11 3.26 -2.52
C ARG A 213 -22.97 4.47 -1.61
N ILE A 214 -22.10 4.39 -0.61
CA ILE A 214 -21.47 5.59 -0.08
C ILE A 214 -20.90 6.24 -1.35
N ARG A 215 -21.49 7.37 -1.76
CA ARG A 215 -21.01 8.09 -2.95
C ARG A 215 -19.52 8.29 -2.72
N SER A 216 -18.69 7.71 -3.59
CA SER A 216 -17.27 8.03 -3.68
C SER A 216 -17.16 9.55 -3.63
N TYR A 217 -16.59 10.08 -2.55
CA TYR A 217 -16.46 11.52 -2.39
C TYR A 217 -15.41 12.00 -3.40
N THR A 218 -15.84 12.54 -4.53
CA THR A 218 -14.98 13.09 -5.59
C THR A 218 -14.62 14.56 -5.33
N GLY A 219 -14.83 15.06 -4.11
CA GLY A 219 -14.58 16.45 -3.75
C GLY A 219 -13.08 16.69 -3.47
N ARG A 220 -12.48 17.64 -4.19
CA ARG A 220 -11.21 18.26 -3.77
C ARG A 220 -11.39 18.80 -2.35
N TRP A 221 -10.50 18.43 -1.43
CA TRP A 221 -10.40 19.06 -0.11
C TRP A 221 -10.15 20.55 -0.30
N ALA A 222 -11.17 21.39 -0.07
CA ALA A 222 -10.97 22.82 0.05
C ALA A 222 -10.37 23.09 1.44
N PRO A 223 -9.26 23.84 1.57
CA PRO A 223 -8.72 24.16 2.88
C PRO A 223 -9.70 25.10 3.59
N THR A 224 -10.46 24.58 4.55
CA THR A 224 -11.14 25.42 5.53
C THR A 224 -10.05 26.17 6.29
N ARG A 225 -9.97 27.48 6.06
CA ARG A 225 -9.20 28.40 6.91
C ARG A 225 -9.75 28.27 8.32
N TRP A 226 -9.00 27.60 9.19
CA TRP A 226 -9.15 27.79 10.63
C TRP A 226 -8.53 29.16 10.93
N THR A 227 -9.38 30.19 11.03
CA THR A 227 -8.96 31.44 11.67
C THR A 227 -8.75 31.16 13.16
N ARG A 228 -7.65 31.68 13.68
CA ARG A 228 -7.09 31.47 15.02
C ARG A 228 -8.10 31.66 16.15
#